data_AF-X1D6G3-F1
#
_entry.id   AF-X1D6G3-F1
#
_cell.length_a   1.000
_cell.length_b   1.000
_cell.length_c   1.000
_cell.angle_alpha   90.00
_cell.angle_beta   90.00
_cell.angle_gamma   90.00
#
_symmetry.space_group_name_H-M   'P 1'
#
loop_
_entity.id
_entity.type
_entity.pdbx_description
1 polymer ?
#
loop_
_entity_poly.entity_id
_entity_poly.type
_entity_poly.pdbx_seq_one_letter_code
_entity_poly.pdbx_strand_id
1 'polypeptide(L)'
;KPYIVLGLMIFVFIWAWISLIQTVIYFFSGSLAFSTMSSYFVFVTLLFGIIGYFTRFWGRKIKYRGIDIYFAAYLIAAIGINVLVNFLIVNIGKLTETFSFWILSADIILNSPMFAWAAIIEEIFMLTFTTYYLLSKTNTFTKNLKYSKIIEYGQTFDAIPLFNFIKSSDPLLRDHAEKTLLMMYERIPLKSEISLDDWEYKYSLLDAISDSNPNSRRISIQILKKLEKDASEVIIPWIIEALESPNYDKSFPIAELILHAEDSLIEKIPIKILKNLILDPE
;
A
#
# COMPACT_ATOMS: atom_id res chain seq x y z
N LYS A 1 -7.37 15.50 5.16
CA LYS A 1 -7.83 16.11 3.88
C LYS A 1 -8.09 15.05 2.78
N PRO A 2 -8.91 14.00 3.00
CA PRO A 2 -9.22 13.02 1.97
C PRO A 2 -10.21 13.54 0.90
N TYR A 3 -11.10 14.46 1.28
CA TYR A 3 -12.13 15.01 0.39
C TYR A 3 -11.58 15.87 -0.75
N ILE A 4 -10.48 16.60 -0.54
CA ILE A 4 -9.83 17.41 -1.59
C ILE A 4 -9.22 16.51 -2.66
N VAL A 5 -8.57 15.41 -2.24
CA VAL A 5 -7.99 14.42 -3.16
C VAL A 5 -9.10 13.72 -3.93
N LEU A 6 -10.19 13.34 -3.27
CA LEU A 6 -11.35 12.72 -3.92
C LEU A 6 -11.99 13.67 -4.96
N GLY A 7 -12.18 14.94 -4.62
CA GLY A 7 -12.71 15.95 -5.55
C GLY A 7 -11.81 16.14 -6.77
N LEU A 8 -10.49 16.18 -6.58
CA LEU A 8 -9.52 16.26 -7.67
C LEU A 8 -9.55 15.00 -8.56
N MET A 9 -9.69 13.81 -7.97
CA MET A 9 -9.81 12.57 -8.74
C MET A 9 -11.11 12.53 -9.57
N ILE A 10 -12.23 12.97 -9.01
CA ILE A 10 -13.51 13.06 -9.73
C ILE A 10 -13.41 14.07 -10.87
N PHE A 11 -12.79 15.23 -10.63
CA PHE A 11 -12.54 16.23 -11.66
C PHE A 11 -11.72 15.67 -12.82
N VAL A 12 -10.59 15.01 -12.53
CA VAL A 12 -9.75 14.37 -13.57
C VAL A 12 -10.52 13.29 -14.33
N PHE A 13 -11.37 12.51 -13.65
CA PHE A 13 -12.20 11.49 -14.27
C PHE A 13 -13.24 12.06 -15.24
N ILE A 14 -13.98 13.09 -14.83
CA ILE A 14 -14.95 13.78 -15.71
C ILE A 14 -14.22 14.44 -16.87
N TRP A 15 -13.07 15.07 -16.62
CA TRP A 15 -12.27 15.71 -17.66
C TRP A 15 -11.76 14.71 -18.70
N ALA A 16 -11.34 13.52 -18.28
CA ALA A 16 -10.90 12.47 -19.21
C ALA A 16 -12.01 12.05 -20.19
N TRP A 17 -13.27 12.00 -19.75
CA TRP A 17 -14.41 11.76 -20.64
C TRP A 17 -14.64 12.89 -21.65
N ILE A 18 -14.54 14.14 -21.19
CA ILE A 18 -14.67 15.32 -22.06
C ILE A 18 -13.56 15.33 -23.11
N SER A 19 -12.33 15.06 -22.67
CA SER A 19 -11.13 14.97 -23.52
C SER A 19 -11.28 13.88 -24.59
N LEU A 20 -11.72 12.68 -24.20
CA LEU A 20 -11.99 11.58 -25.13
C LEU A 20 -13.00 11.93 -26.21
N ILE A 21 -14.14 12.50 -25.82
CA ILE A 21 -15.17 12.91 -26.78
C ILE A 21 -14.62 13.98 -27.74
N GLN A 22 -13.86 14.93 -27.23
CA GLN A 22 -13.26 15.98 -28.04
C GLN A 22 -12.21 15.45 -29.03
N THR A 23 -11.34 14.54 -28.59
CA THR A 23 -10.30 13.93 -29.43
C THR A 23 -10.91 13.09 -30.55
N VAL A 24 -11.99 12.35 -30.25
CA VAL A 24 -12.76 11.60 -31.27
C VAL A 24 -13.39 12.55 -32.28
N ILE A 25 -14.00 13.65 -31.84
CA ILE A 25 -14.59 14.63 -32.78
C ILE A 25 -13.49 15.27 -33.64
N TYR A 26 -12.35 15.66 -33.06
CA TYR A 26 -11.22 16.26 -33.78
C TYR A 26 -10.72 15.37 -34.92
N PHE A 27 -10.67 14.05 -34.72
CA PHE A 27 -10.28 13.11 -35.76
C PHE A 27 -11.20 13.19 -37.00
N PHE A 28 -12.51 13.37 -36.81
CA PHE A 28 -13.48 13.42 -37.90
C PHE A 28 -13.67 14.81 -38.49
N SER A 29 -13.59 15.87 -37.69
CA SER A 29 -13.87 17.25 -38.11
C SER A 29 -12.62 18.06 -38.47
N GLY A 30 -11.42 17.58 -38.10
CA GLY A 30 -10.16 18.33 -38.20
C GLY A 30 -10.11 19.61 -37.34
N SER A 31 -11.11 19.82 -36.48
CA SER A 31 -11.25 21.02 -35.65
C SER A 31 -11.74 20.65 -34.25
N LEU A 32 -11.25 21.36 -33.23
CA LEU A 32 -11.69 21.09 -31.86
C LEU A 32 -13.15 21.51 -31.68
N ALA A 33 -13.98 20.59 -31.20
CA ALA A 33 -15.42 20.78 -30.99
C ALA A 33 -15.74 21.84 -29.92
N PHE A 34 -14.86 21.98 -28.93
CA PHE A 34 -14.95 22.97 -27.87
C PHE A 34 -13.67 23.79 -27.86
N SER A 35 -13.81 25.10 -27.62
CA SER A 35 -12.70 25.97 -27.22
C SER A 35 -12.23 25.54 -25.83
N THR A 36 -11.49 24.44 -25.74
CA THR A 36 -10.82 24.06 -24.50
C THR A 36 -9.93 25.22 -24.10
N MET A 37 -10.18 25.77 -22.93
CA MET A 37 -9.36 26.80 -22.29
C MET A 37 -7.87 26.51 -22.55
N SER A 38 -7.28 27.30 -23.45
CA SER A 38 -5.88 27.67 -23.59
C SER A 38 -4.80 26.58 -23.44
N SER A 39 -3.75 26.73 -24.24
CA SER A 39 -2.41 26.15 -24.08
C SER A 39 -1.89 26.01 -22.63
N TYR A 40 -2.41 26.78 -21.66
CA TYR A 40 -2.10 26.70 -20.24
C TYR A 40 -2.39 25.34 -19.58
N PHE A 41 -3.44 24.61 -19.98
CA PHE A 41 -3.74 23.33 -19.33
C PHE A 41 -2.67 22.26 -19.63
N VAL A 42 -2.01 22.34 -20.78
CA VAL A 42 -0.89 21.44 -21.10
C VAL A 42 0.31 21.68 -20.18
N PHE A 43 0.53 22.92 -19.76
CA PHE A 43 1.56 23.22 -18.76
C PHE A 43 1.17 22.73 -17.36
N VAL A 44 -0.11 22.74 -17.03
CA VAL A 44 -0.63 22.18 -15.78
C VAL A 44 -0.47 20.67 -15.75
N THR A 45 -0.80 19.96 -16.84
CA THR A 45 -0.61 18.50 -16.94
C THR A 45 0.87 18.12 -16.92
N LEU A 46 1.73 18.88 -17.61
CA LEU A 46 3.19 18.71 -17.54
C LEU A 46 3.71 18.91 -16.11
N LEU A 47 3.29 19.98 -15.42
CA LEU A 47 3.69 20.26 -14.05
C LEU A 47 3.28 19.13 -13.10
N PHE A 48 2.03 18.67 -13.16
CA PHE A 48 1.55 17.56 -12.34
C PHE A 48 2.21 16.23 -12.71
N GLY A 49 2.51 15.99 -13.98
CA GLY A 49 3.26 14.82 -14.44
C GLY A 49 4.68 14.79 -13.86
N ILE A 50 5.39 15.91 -13.93
CA ILE A 50 6.73 16.09 -13.36
C ILE A 50 6.68 15.91 -11.83
N ILE A 51 5.80 16.63 -11.13
CA ILE A 51 5.67 16.54 -9.67
C ILE A 51 5.31 15.11 -9.25
N GLY A 52 4.32 14.49 -9.88
CA GLY A 52 3.91 13.11 -9.60
C GLY A 52 5.04 12.11 -9.80
N TYR A 53 5.85 12.30 -10.84
CA TYR A 53 7.04 11.50 -11.09
C TYR A 53 8.09 11.67 -9.98
N PHE A 54 8.54 12.90 -9.72
CA PHE A 54 9.61 13.16 -8.75
C PHE A 54 9.20 12.79 -7.31
N THR A 55 7.95 13.01 -6.94
CA THR A 55 7.44 12.66 -5.60
C THR A 55 7.34 11.15 -5.40
N ARG A 56 6.94 10.38 -6.43
CA ARG A 56 6.73 8.92 -6.29
C ARG A 56 8.00 8.10 -6.52
N PHE A 57 8.81 8.47 -7.51
CA PHE A 57 9.95 7.68 -7.97
C PHE A 57 11.29 8.23 -7.51
N TRP A 58 11.48 9.55 -7.52
CA TRP A 58 12.78 10.15 -7.16
C TRP A 58 12.98 10.31 -5.65
N GLY A 59 11.91 10.66 -4.92
CA GLY A 59 11.96 10.81 -3.45
C GLY A 59 12.19 9.50 -2.68
N ARG A 60 12.00 8.34 -3.32
CA ARG A 60 12.31 7.03 -2.73
C ARG A 60 13.73 6.64 -3.12
N LYS A 61 14.70 7.03 -2.29
CA LYS A 61 16.13 6.62 -2.29
C LYS A 61 16.50 5.78 -3.52
N ILE A 62 16.90 6.45 -4.61
CA ILE A 62 17.39 5.78 -5.81
C ILE A 62 18.55 4.87 -5.40
N LYS A 63 18.34 3.57 -5.51
CA LYS A 63 19.44 2.60 -5.53
C LYS A 63 20.03 2.74 -6.93
N TYR A 64 21.34 2.97 -7.05
CA TYR A 64 22.11 3.26 -8.27
C TYR A 64 22.13 2.11 -9.32
N ARG A 65 20.98 1.51 -9.65
CA ARG A 65 20.88 0.46 -10.67
C ARG A 65 20.50 1.10 -12.00
N GLY A 66 21.23 0.77 -13.06
CA GLY A 66 20.97 1.30 -14.41
C GLY A 66 19.53 1.10 -14.89
N ILE A 67 18.85 0.03 -14.43
CA ILE A 67 17.44 -0.22 -14.75
C ILE A 67 16.50 0.90 -14.28
N ASP A 68 16.78 1.52 -13.13
CA ASP A 68 15.97 2.60 -12.58
C ASP A 68 16.16 3.90 -13.41
N ILE A 69 17.37 4.10 -13.96
CA ILE A 69 17.70 5.22 -14.85
C ILE A 69 17.03 5.04 -16.22
N TYR A 70 17.07 3.83 -16.80
CA TYR A 70 16.39 3.56 -18.08
C TYR A 70 14.88 3.68 -17.94
N PHE A 71 14.31 3.19 -16.84
CA PHE A 71 12.87 3.33 -16.57
C PHE A 71 12.46 4.80 -16.37
N ALA A 72 13.28 5.59 -15.67
CA ALA A 72 13.10 7.02 -15.54
C ALA A 72 13.11 7.75 -16.89
N ALA A 73 14.12 7.47 -17.74
CA ALA A 73 14.23 8.06 -19.06
C ALA A 73 13.04 7.71 -19.97
N TYR A 74 12.59 6.44 -19.92
CA TYR A 74 11.39 6.00 -20.63
C TYR A 74 10.14 6.78 -20.19
N LEU A 75 9.93 6.97 -18.88
CA LEU A 75 8.78 7.72 -18.37
C LEU A 75 8.82 9.21 -18.77
N ILE A 76 9.98 9.85 -18.71
CA ILE A 76 10.14 11.25 -19.15
C ILE A 76 9.84 11.37 -20.64
N ALA A 77 10.35 10.45 -21.46
CA ALA A 77 10.06 10.42 -22.89
C ALA A 77 8.56 10.21 -23.16
N ALA A 78 7.90 9.30 -22.43
CA ALA A 78 6.46 9.06 -22.55
C ALA A 78 5.63 10.31 -22.20
N ILE A 79 5.97 11.01 -21.11
CA ILE A 79 5.33 12.27 -20.74
C ILE A 79 5.55 13.32 -21.83
N GLY A 80 6.78 13.43 -22.35
CA GLY A 80 7.13 14.36 -23.42
C GLY A 80 6.35 14.11 -24.72
N ILE A 81 6.23 12.84 -25.12
CA ILE A 81 5.46 12.42 -26.30
C ILE A 81 3.97 12.75 -26.10
N ASN A 82 3.40 12.44 -24.94
CA ASN A 82 2.00 12.73 -24.63
C ASN A 82 1.72 14.24 -24.69
N VAL A 83 2.59 15.07 -24.10
CA VAL A 83 2.50 16.52 -24.18
C VAL A 83 2.59 17.01 -25.62
N LEU A 84 3.51 16.45 -26.40
CA LEU A 84 3.66 16.79 -27.82
C LEU A 84 2.40 16.45 -28.63
N VAL A 85 1.82 15.26 -28.44
CA VAL A 85 0.57 14.83 -29.10
C VAL A 85 -0.57 15.79 -28.77
N ASN A 86 -0.75 16.13 -27.49
CA ASN A 86 -1.77 17.09 -27.06
C ASN A 86 -1.53 18.49 -27.66
N PHE A 87 -0.28 18.96 -27.73
CA PHE A 87 0.05 20.23 -28.37
C PHE A 87 -0.20 20.24 -29.87
N LEU A 88 0.09 19.14 -30.58
CA LEU A 88 -0.20 18.97 -32.00
C LEU A 88 -1.70 19.04 -32.28
N ILE A 89 -2.52 18.40 -31.45
CA ILE A 89 -3.99 18.43 -31.58
C ILE A 89 -4.53 19.85 -31.34
N VAL A 90 -4.00 20.59 -30.36
CA VAL A 90 -4.57 21.89 -29.94
C VAL A 90 -4.01 23.09 -30.70
N ASN A 91 -2.73 23.09 -31.09
CA ASN A 91 -2.05 24.27 -31.65
C ASN A 91 -1.12 23.93 -32.82
N ILE A 92 -1.56 23.08 -33.76
CA ILE A 92 -0.73 22.71 -34.93
C ILE A 92 -0.16 23.93 -35.67
N GLY A 93 -0.96 24.98 -35.86
CA GLY A 93 -0.57 26.19 -36.58
C GLY A 93 0.64 26.92 -35.97
N LYS A 94 0.89 26.78 -34.66
CA LYS A 94 2.07 27.37 -33.99
C LYS A 94 3.34 26.53 -34.15
N LEU A 95 3.19 25.26 -34.51
CA LEU A 95 4.30 24.31 -34.66
C LEU A 95 4.64 24.03 -36.12
N THR A 96 3.81 24.50 -37.06
CA THR A 96 4.01 24.34 -38.50
C THR A 96 5.36 24.87 -38.96
N GLU A 97 5.78 26.06 -38.50
CA GLU A 97 7.08 26.66 -38.87
C GLU A 97 8.26 25.85 -38.30
N THR A 98 8.16 25.40 -37.05
CA THR A 98 9.23 24.62 -36.41
C THR A 98 9.40 23.24 -37.04
N PHE A 99 8.31 22.53 -37.34
CA PHE A 99 8.37 21.18 -37.91
C PHE A 99 8.64 21.17 -39.41
N SER A 100 8.35 22.25 -40.14
CA SER A 100 8.69 22.38 -41.56
C SER A 100 10.17 22.69 -41.81
N PHE A 101 10.94 23.06 -40.78
CA PHE A 101 12.37 23.35 -40.90
C PHE A 101 13.21 22.12 -41.25
N TRP A 102 12.80 20.93 -40.79
CA TRP A 102 13.51 19.67 -41.05
C TRP A 102 12.65 18.70 -41.87
N ILE A 103 13.25 18.09 -42.90
CA ILE A 103 12.61 17.08 -43.77
C ILE A 103 12.02 15.92 -42.97
N LEU A 104 12.67 15.50 -41.88
CA LEU A 104 12.20 14.40 -41.04
C LEU A 104 10.95 14.74 -40.21
N SER A 105 10.72 16.03 -39.91
CA SER A 105 9.57 16.48 -39.10
C SER A 105 8.44 17.06 -39.93
N ALA A 106 8.67 17.35 -41.22
CA ALA A 106 7.66 17.92 -42.11
C ALA A 106 6.43 17.02 -42.27
N ASP A 107 6.64 15.69 -42.31
CA ASP A 107 5.57 14.69 -42.46
C ASP A 107 4.66 14.57 -41.23
N ILE A 108 5.08 15.10 -40.07
CA ILE A 108 4.29 15.08 -38.82
C ILE A 108 3.09 16.02 -38.95
N ILE A 109 3.23 17.13 -39.68
CA ILE A 109 2.17 18.13 -39.86
C ILE A 109 1.03 17.52 -40.70
N LEU A 110 1.38 16.85 -41.80
CA LEU A 110 0.40 16.27 -42.73
C LEU A 110 -0.42 15.14 -42.07
N ASN A 111 0.21 14.38 -41.18
CA ASN A 111 -0.38 13.25 -40.49
C ASN A 111 -0.86 13.58 -39.06
N SER A 112 -0.93 14.86 -38.69
CA SER A 112 -1.31 15.27 -37.34
C SER A 112 -2.64 14.68 -36.83
N PRO A 113 -3.69 14.49 -37.66
CA PRO A 113 -4.93 13.88 -37.19
C PRO A 113 -4.76 12.41 -36.78
N MET A 114 -3.76 11.71 -37.33
CA MET A 114 -3.49 10.32 -36.96
C MET A 114 -2.96 10.18 -35.53
N PHE A 115 -2.34 11.22 -34.97
CA PHE A 115 -1.91 11.23 -33.57
C PHE A 115 -3.09 11.28 -32.59
N ALA A 116 -4.28 11.64 -33.05
CA ALA A 116 -5.50 11.56 -32.24
C ALA A 116 -5.78 10.11 -31.79
N TRP A 117 -5.41 9.09 -32.58
CA TRP A 117 -5.55 7.69 -32.18
C TRP A 117 -4.71 7.32 -30.96
N ALA A 118 -3.48 7.85 -30.88
CA ALA A 118 -2.61 7.62 -29.72
C ALA A 118 -3.21 8.22 -28.44
N ALA A 119 -3.76 9.45 -28.54
CA ALA A 119 -4.45 10.10 -27.43
C ALA A 119 -5.73 9.36 -27.01
N ILE A 120 -6.55 8.91 -27.97
CA ILE A 120 -7.77 8.11 -27.71
C ILE A 120 -7.44 6.83 -26.95
N ILE A 121 -6.42 6.09 -27.37
CA ILE A 121 -5.99 4.85 -26.72
C ILE A 121 -5.58 5.14 -25.27
N GLU A 122 -4.76 6.17 -25.04
CA GLU A 122 -4.33 6.58 -23.71
C GLU A 122 -5.52 6.91 -22.79
N GLU A 123 -6.46 7.73 -23.29
CA GLU A 123 -7.65 8.16 -22.55
C GLU A 123 -8.54 6.97 -22.18
N ILE A 124 -8.72 5.99 -23.08
CA ILE A 124 -9.46 4.75 -22.80
C ILE A 124 -8.79 3.95 -21.68
N PHE A 125 -7.46 3.79 -21.71
CA PHE A 125 -6.74 3.10 -20.64
C PHE A 125 -6.89 3.82 -19.30
N MET A 126 -6.70 5.15 -19.29
CA MET A 126 -6.87 5.99 -18.10
C MET A 126 -8.28 5.85 -17.49
N LEU A 127 -9.31 5.90 -18.33
CA LEU A 127 -10.70 5.71 -17.90
C LEU A 127 -10.94 4.31 -17.34
N THR A 128 -10.39 3.28 -17.98
CA THR A 128 -10.51 1.88 -17.54
C THR A 128 -9.88 1.68 -16.16
N PHE A 129 -8.64 2.13 -15.97
CA PHE A 129 -7.93 2.02 -14.70
C PHE A 129 -8.59 2.83 -13.58
N THR A 130 -9.03 4.05 -13.89
CA THR A 130 -9.68 4.92 -12.89
C THR A 130 -11.04 4.35 -12.47
N THR A 131 -11.82 3.85 -13.42
CA THR A 131 -13.11 3.20 -13.17
C THR A 131 -12.92 1.93 -12.33
N TYR A 132 -11.96 1.09 -12.71
CA TYR A 132 -11.61 -0.10 -11.94
C TYR A 132 -11.21 0.25 -10.50
N TYR A 133 -10.36 1.26 -10.30
CA TYR A 133 -9.92 1.69 -8.97
C TYR A 133 -11.09 2.20 -8.10
N LEU A 134 -12.01 2.96 -8.68
CA LEU A 134 -13.19 3.46 -7.98
C LEU A 134 -14.16 2.33 -7.58
N LEU A 135 -14.44 1.41 -8.50
CA LEU A 135 -15.37 0.29 -8.27
C LEU A 135 -14.77 -0.80 -7.37
N SER A 136 -13.47 -1.06 -7.46
CA SER A 136 -12.78 -2.09 -6.67
C SER A 136 -12.87 -1.82 -5.17
N LYS A 137 -12.85 -0.55 -4.75
CA LYS A 137 -12.89 -0.17 -3.33
C LYS A 137 -14.19 -0.54 -2.60
N THR A 138 -15.31 -0.65 -3.32
CA THR A 138 -16.63 -0.95 -2.74
C THR A 138 -17.10 -2.37 -3.06
N ASN A 139 -16.26 -3.20 -3.67
CA ASN A 139 -16.69 -4.51 -4.15
C ASN A 139 -16.87 -5.51 -3.00
N THR A 140 -18.12 -5.95 -2.80
CA THR A 140 -18.50 -7.00 -1.84
C THR A 140 -17.73 -8.30 -2.07
N PHE A 141 -17.41 -8.64 -3.33
CA PHE A 141 -16.61 -9.80 -3.67
C PHE A 141 -15.20 -9.74 -3.07
N THR A 142 -14.55 -8.57 -3.11
CA THR A 142 -13.21 -8.40 -2.51
C THR A 142 -13.26 -8.52 -1.00
N LYS A 143 -14.32 -8.01 -0.36
CA LYS A 143 -14.54 -8.19 1.07
C LYS A 143 -14.74 -9.66 1.44
N ASN A 144 -15.56 -10.38 0.67
CA ASN A 144 -15.80 -11.81 0.85
C ASN A 144 -14.52 -12.63 0.65
N LEU A 145 -13.71 -12.32 -0.37
CA LEU A 145 -12.41 -12.96 -0.58
C LEU A 145 -11.48 -12.78 0.61
N LYS A 146 -11.38 -11.56 1.16
CA LYS A 146 -10.59 -11.30 2.37
C LYS A 146 -11.11 -12.10 3.56
N TYR A 147 -12.43 -12.19 3.71
CA TYR A 147 -13.05 -12.98 4.76
C TYR A 147 -12.70 -14.47 4.63
N SER A 148 -12.85 -15.05 3.43
CA SER A 148 -12.46 -16.43 3.14
C SER A 148 -10.97 -16.68 3.39
N LYS A 149 -10.11 -15.72 3.02
CA LYS A 149 -8.67 -15.81 3.28
C LYS A 149 -8.33 -15.82 4.77
N ILE A 150 -9.02 -15.02 5.59
CA ILE A 150 -8.84 -15.08 7.05
C ILE A 150 -9.16 -16.50 7.59
N ILE A 151 -10.24 -17.12 7.10
CA ILE A 151 -10.60 -18.49 7.50
C ILE A 151 -9.50 -19.48 7.09
N GLU A 152 -9.03 -19.37 5.84
CA GLU A 152 -7.95 -20.22 5.31
C GLU A 152 -6.69 -20.11 6.17
N TYR A 153 -6.22 -18.89 6.47
CA TYR A 153 -5.05 -18.68 7.33
C TYR A 153 -5.23 -19.27 8.74
N GLY A 154 -6.43 -19.19 9.31
CA GLY A 154 -6.72 -19.83 10.60
C GLY A 154 -6.71 -21.36 10.54
N GLN A 155 -6.98 -21.97 9.39
CA GLN A 155 -6.94 -23.42 9.19
C GLN A 155 -5.54 -23.92 8.86
N THR A 156 -4.77 -23.15 8.10
CA THR A 156 -3.37 -23.45 7.75
C THR A 156 -2.38 -23.02 8.83
N PHE A 157 -2.86 -22.37 9.91
CA PHE A 157 -2.06 -21.84 11.01
C PHE A 157 -1.01 -20.81 10.53
N ASP A 158 -1.39 -19.88 9.66
CA ASP A 158 -0.50 -18.81 9.19
C ASP A 158 -0.76 -17.52 10.01
N ALA A 159 0.18 -17.19 10.90
CA ALA A 159 -0.01 -16.13 11.89
C ALA A 159 0.18 -14.72 11.30
N ILE A 160 1.11 -14.56 10.37
CA ILE A 160 1.57 -13.25 9.89
C ILE A 160 0.44 -12.49 9.17
N PRO A 161 -0.31 -13.08 8.21
CA PRO A 161 -1.44 -12.43 7.57
C PRO A 161 -2.53 -12.07 8.57
N LEU A 162 -2.83 -12.92 9.55
CA LEU A 162 -3.85 -12.66 10.56
C LEU A 162 -3.50 -11.43 11.41
N PHE A 163 -2.26 -11.30 11.85
CA PHE A 163 -1.76 -10.09 12.53
C PHE A 163 -1.84 -8.82 11.65
N ASN A 164 -1.76 -8.97 10.33
CA ASN A 164 -2.01 -7.84 9.41
C ASN A 164 -3.51 -7.52 9.29
N PHE A 165 -4.39 -8.53 9.28
CA PHE A 165 -5.85 -8.30 9.18
C PHE A 165 -6.47 -7.69 10.44
N ILE A 166 -5.94 -7.95 11.64
CA ILE A 166 -6.42 -7.27 12.87
C ILE A 166 -6.11 -5.76 12.87
N LYS A 167 -5.24 -5.29 11.97
CA LYS A 167 -4.92 -3.87 11.75
C LYS A 167 -5.79 -3.25 10.65
N SER A 168 -6.70 -4.02 10.04
CA SER A 168 -7.59 -3.55 8.98
C SER A 168 -8.47 -2.38 9.45
N SER A 169 -8.71 -1.43 8.55
CA SER A 169 -9.66 -0.33 8.75
C SER A 169 -11.11 -0.81 8.76
N ASP A 170 -11.42 -1.94 8.12
CA ASP A 170 -12.77 -2.53 8.11
C ASP A 170 -13.02 -3.28 9.43
N PRO A 171 -13.98 -2.83 10.26
CA PRO A 171 -14.23 -3.42 11.58
C PRO A 171 -14.69 -4.88 11.50
N LEU A 172 -15.42 -5.27 10.44
CA LEU A 172 -15.90 -6.65 10.30
C LEU A 172 -14.76 -7.62 9.99
N LEU A 173 -13.83 -7.22 9.12
CA LEU A 173 -12.64 -8.03 8.83
C LEU A 173 -11.72 -8.09 10.05
N ARG A 174 -11.60 -6.99 10.78
CA ARG A 174 -10.78 -6.91 12.00
C ARG A 174 -11.28 -7.85 13.09
N ASP A 175 -12.57 -7.79 13.42
CA ASP A 175 -13.19 -8.66 14.44
C ASP A 175 -13.10 -10.15 14.04
N HIS A 176 -13.31 -10.45 12.75
CA HIS A 176 -13.18 -11.82 12.26
C HIS A 176 -11.74 -12.34 12.36
N ALA A 177 -10.74 -11.52 12.00
CA ALA A 177 -9.33 -11.88 12.14
C ALA A 177 -8.92 -12.06 13.59
N GLU A 178 -9.42 -11.22 14.49
CA GLU A 178 -9.17 -11.30 15.93
C GLU A 178 -9.66 -12.64 16.52
N LYS A 179 -10.91 -12.99 16.26
CA LYS A 179 -11.49 -14.28 16.69
C LYS A 179 -10.73 -15.47 16.11
N THR A 180 -10.37 -15.38 14.83
CA THR A 180 -9.62 -16.44 14.14
C THR A 180 -8.24 -16.63 14.73
N LEU A 181 -7.53 -15.54 15.01
CA LEU A 181 -6.19 -15.55 15.60
C LEU A 181 -6.21 -16.15 17.02
N LEU A 182 -7.17 -15.77 17.85
CA LEU A 182 -7.36 -16.36 19.18
C LEU A 182 -7.60 -17.87 19.07
N MET A 183 -8.55 -18.30 18.24
CA MET A 183 -8.83 -19.73 18.02
C MET A 183 -7.61 -20.49 17.49
N MET A 184 -6.80 -19.87 16.65
CA MET A 184 -5.60 -20.49 16.10
C MET A 184 -4.58 -20.77 17.21
N TYR A 185 -4.22 -19.77 18.01
CA TYR A 185 -3.26 -19.95 19.11
C TYR A 185 -3.76 -20.87 20.22
N GLU A 186 -5.07 -20.95 20.44
CA GLU A 186 -5.66 -21.96 21.34
C GLU A 186 -5.48 -23.40 20.85
N ARG A 187 -5.39 -23.60 19.53
CA ARG A 187 -5.32 -24.92 18.91
C ARG A 187 -3.89 -25.40 18.66
N ILE A 188 -2.93 -24.49 18.45
CA ILE A 188 -1.53 -24.84 18.17
C ILE A 188 -0.97 -25.81 19.24
N PRO A 189 -1.06 -25.54 20.55
CA PRO A 189 -0.51 -26.42 21.58
C PRO A 189 -1.13 -27.83 21.59
N LEU A 190 -2.33 -27.98 21.03
CA LEU A 190 -3.07 -29.25 21.00
C LEU A 190 -2.75 -30.10 19.77
N LYS A 191 -1.96 -29.60 18.82
CA LYS A 191 -1.60 -30.30 17.58
C LYS A 191 -0.20 -30.89 17.69
N SER A 192 -0.07 -32.18 17.38
CA SER A 192 1.22 -32.88 17.37
C SER A 192 2.10 -32.55 16.16
N GLU A 193 1.52 -32.02 15.08
CA GLU A 193 2.21 -31.76 13.80
C GLU A 193 2.84 -30.36 13.72
N ILE A 194 2.49 -29.46 14.64
CA ILE A 194 2.88 -28.05 14.62
C ILE A 194 3.51 -27.71 15.97
N SER A 195 4.67 -27.05 15.97
CA SER A 195 5.31 -26.61 17.21
C SER A 195 4.94 -25.17 17.52
N LEU A 196 4.50 -24.89 18.74
CA LEU A 196 4.29 -23.52 19.20
C LEU A 196 5.60 -22.71 19.17
N ASP A 197 6.75 -23.37 19.37
CA ASP A 197 8.10 -22.77 19.38
C ASP A 197 8.65 -22.45 17.99
N ASP A 198 7.90 -22.74 16.92
CA ASP A 198 8.29 -22.31 15.59
C ASP A 198 8.38 -20.78 15.53
N TRP A 199 9.44 -20.30 14.87
CA TRP A 199 9.79 -18.88 14.77
C TRP A 199 8.62 -18.02 14.29
N GLU A 200 7.76 -18.57 13.42
CA GLU A 200 6.61 -17.88 12.85
C GLU A 200 5.61 -17.48 13.94
N TYR A 201 5.30 -18.36 14.90
CA TYR A 201 4.34 -18.08 15.96
C TYR A 201 4.97 -17.24 17.06
N LYS A 202 6.15 -17.65 17.53
CA LYS A 202 6.88 -16.98 18.59
C LYS A 202 7.14 -15.51 18.25
N TYR A 203 7.80 -15.25 17.12
CA TYR A 203 8.16 -13.88 16.77
C TYR A 203 6.97 -13.05 16.32
N SER A 204 5.99 -13.63 15.62
CA SER A 204 4.77 -12.89 15.28
C SER A 204 4.03 -12.42 16.53
N LEU A 205 3.93 -13.26 17.56
CA LEU A 205 3.28 -12.90 18.81
C LEU A 205 4.06 -11.81 19.56
N LEU A 206 5.37 -12.02 19.78
CA LEU A 206 6.22 -11.09 20.54
C LEU A 206 6.36 -9.73 19.84
N ASP A 207 6.54 -9.71 18.52
CA ASP A 207 6.62 -8.46 17.75
C ASP A 207 5.28 -7.72 17.79
N ALA A 208 4.15 -8.45 17.80
CA ALA A 208 2.82 -7.85 17.88
C ALA A 208 2.49 -7.25 19.27
N ILE A 209 3.16 -7.68 20.36
CA ILE A 209 3.08 -7.05 21.69
C ILE A 209 3.77 -5.68 21.67
N SER A 210 4.82 -5.53 20.87
CA SER A 210 5.60 -4.30 20.73
C SER A 210 5.05 -3.36 19.64
N ASP A 211 3.92 -3.71 19.02
CA ASP A 211 3.39 -2.98 17.88
C ASP A 211 2.79 -1.62 18.29
N SER A 212 2.98 -0.61 17.44
CA SER A 212 2.28 0.68 17.54
C SER A 212 0.74 0.56 17.56
N ASN A 213 0.17 -0.50 16.99
CA ASN A 213 -1.27 -0.70 16.91
C ASN A 213 -1.82 -1.22 18.25
N PRO A 214 -2.68 -0.46 18.96
CA PRO A 214 -3.19 -0.86 20.28
C PRO A 214 -4.01 -2.14 20.24
N ASN A 215 -4.70 -2.43 19.13
CA ASN A 215 -5.48 -3.66 19.00
C ASN A 215 -4.59 -4.89 18.87
N SER A 216 -3.47 -4.76 18.15
CA SER A 216 -2.45 -5.80 18.04
C SER A 216 -1.90 -6.15 19.42
N ARG A 217 -1.46 -5.14 20.19
CA ARG A 217 -0.95 -5.35 21.55
C ARG A 217 -1.96 -6.03 22.45
N ARG A 218 -3.19 -5.51 22.50
CA ARG A 218 -4.27 -6.08 23.35
C ARG A 218 -4.47 -7.57 23.07
N ILE A 219 -4.52 -7.97 21.79
CA ILE A 219 -4.76 -9.35 21.40
C ILE A 219 -3.56 -10.24 21.65
N SER A 220 -2.35 -9.77 21.36
CA SER A 220 -1.16 -10.54 21.67
C SER A 220 -0.99 -10.78 23.16
N ILE A 221 -1.29 -9.79 24.00
CA ILE A 221 -1.29 -9.93 25.46
C ILE A 221 -2.33 -10.97 25.90
N GLN A 222 -3.54 -10.92 25.34
CA GLN A 222 -4.58 -11.90 25.64
C GLN A 222 -4.18 -13.33 25.25
N ILE A 223 -3.56 -13.50 24.07
CA ILE A 223 -3.03 -14.77 23.60
C ILE A 223 -1.94 -15.27 24.53
N LEU A 224 -0.97 -14.42 24.88
CA LEU A 224 0.16 -14.79 25.74
C LEU A 224 -0.32 -15.26 27.11
N LYS A 225 -1.26 -14.53 27.75
CA LYS A 225 -1.86 -14.92 29.04
C LYS A 225 -2.59 -16.27 28.98
N LYS A 226 -3.17 -16.60 27.83
CA LYS A 226 -3.84 -17.90 27.66
C LYS A 226 -2.83 -19.03 27.46
N LEU A 227 -1.86 -18.82 26.59
CA LEU A 227 -0.78 -19.77 26.34
C LEU A 227 0.09 -20.01 27.57
N GLU A 228 0.25 -19.01 28.42
CA GLU A 228 0.90 -19.15 29.73
C GLU A 228 0.24 -20.24 30.57
N LYS A 229 -1.10 -20.30 30.59
CA LYS A 229 -1.86 -21.31 31.34
C LYS A 229 -1.84 -22.66 30.64
N ASP A 230 -2.00 -22.66 29.32
CA ASP A 230 -2.21 -23.87 28.53
C ASP A 230 -0.88 -24.56 28.12
N ALA A 231 0.22 -23.82 28.03
CA ALA A 231 1.52 -24.25 27.50
C ALA A 231 2.72 -23.57 28.20
N SER A 232 2.69 -23.51 29.54
CA SER A 232 3.68 -22.75 30.33
C SER A 232 5.15 -23.13 30.05
N GLU A 233 5.42 -24.40 29.74
CA GLU A 233 6.78 -24.90 29.49
C GLU A 233 7.45 -24.24 28.28
N VAL A 234 6.67 -23.87 27.27
CA VAL A 234 7.17 -23.21 26.04
C VAL A 234 7.20 -21.69 26.22
N ILE A 235 6.19 -21.13 26.89
CA ILE A 235 5.99 -19.68 26.98
C ILE A 235 6.92 -19.00 27.99
N ILE A 236 7.22 -19.64 29.12
CA ILE A 236 8.12 -19.07 30.13
C ILE A 236 9.51 -18.77 29.55
N PRO A 237 10.15 -19.69 28.77
CA PRO A 237 11.38 -19.38 28.05
C PRO A 237 11.29 -18.14 27.15
N TRP A 238 10.17 -17.94 26.45
CA TRP A 238 10.00 -16.77 25.57
C TRP A 238 9.94 -15.46 26.35
N ILE A 239 9.22 -15.48 27.49
CA ILE A 239 9.11 -14.32 28.37
C ILE A 239 10.49 -13.98 28.93
N ILE A 240 11.24 -14.98 29.38
CA ILE A 240 12.62 -14.81 29.88
C ILE A 240 13.52 -14.20 28.81
N GLU A 241 13.52 -14.76 27.59
CA GLU A 241 14.32 -14.25 26.47
C GLU A 241 13.92 -12.80 26.10
N ALA A 242 12.63 -12.49 26.11
CA ALA A 242 12.14 -11.15 25.79
C ALA A 242 12.49 -10.13 26.87
N LEU A 243 12.54 -10.52 28.14
CA LEU A 243 13.01 -9.66 29.24
C LEU A 243 14.52 -9.43 29.23
N GLU A 244 15.30 -10.43 28.81
CA GLU A 244 16.76 -10.31 28.65
C GLU A 244 17.16 -9.56 27.37
N SER A 245 16.21 -9.28 26.48
CA SER A 245 16.45 -8.53 25.26
C SER A 245 16.97 -7.12 25.56
N PRO A 246 18.07 -6.68 24.93
CA PRO A 246 18.56 -5.30 25.06
C PRO A 246 17.66 -4.27 24.37
N ASN A 247 16.61 -4.70 23.67
CA ASN A 247 15.65 -3.82 23.03
C ASN A 247 14.48 -3.52 23.99
N TYR A 248 14.47 -2.31 24.55
CA TYR A 248 13.41 -1.81 25.45
C TYR A 248 12.02 -1.81 24.81
N ASP A 249 11.91 -1.62 23.49
CA ASP A 249 10.61 -1.71 22.80
C ASP A 249 9.98 -3.10 22.94
N LYS A 250 10.80 -4.14 23.17
CA LYS A 250 10.37 -5.52 23.39
C LYS A 250 10.29 -5.90 24.87
N SER A 251 11.30 -5.54 25.67
CA SER A 251 11.36 -5.94 27.08
C SER A 251 10.33 -5.19 27.93
N PHE A 252 10.10 -3.90 27.67
CA PHE A 252 9.20 -3.07 28.47
C PHE A 252 7.74 -3.52 28.42
N PRO A 253 7.12 -3.78 27.24
CA PRO A 253 5.75 -4.29 27.18
C PRO A 253 5.57 -5.66 27.85
N ILE A 254 6.60 -6.50 27.83
CA ILE A 254 6.59 -7.81 28.49
C ILE A 254 6.73 -7.65 30.00
N ALA A 255 7.59 -6.74 30.46
CA ALA A 255 7.71 -6.41 31.88
C ALA A 255 6.39 -5.83 32.44
N GLU A 256 5.74 -4.93 31.70
CA GLU A 256 4.42 -4.37 32.07
C GLU A 256 3.36 -5.48 32.18
N LEU A 257 3.41 -6.48 31.31
CA LEU A 257 2.52 -7.64 31.38
C LEU A 257 2.74 -8.45 32.66
N ILE A 258 3.99 -8.66 33.06
CA ILE A 258 4.37 -9.40 34.28
C ILE A 258 3.88 -8.68 35.54
N LEU A 259 3.91 -7.34 35.57
CA LEU A 259 3.36 -6.56 36.69
C LEU A 259 1.86 -6.83 36.95
N HIS A 260 1.15 -7.27 35.92
CA HIS A 260 -0.27 -7.62 35.97
C HIS A 260 -0.53 -9.13 35.80
N ALA A 261 0.51 -9.95 35.94
CA ALA A 261 0.41 -11.40 35.88
C ALA A 261 0.07 -11.99 37.26
N GLU A 262 -0.34 -13.25 37.27
CA GLU A 262 -0.56 -14.00 38.51
C GLU A 262 0.79 -14.31 39.19
N ASP A 263 0.82 -14.38 40.52
CA ASP A 263 2.05 -14.64 41.30
C ASP A 263 2.78 -15.91 40.85
N SER A 264 2.03 -16.90 40.36
CA SER A 264 2.54 -18.18 39.85
C SER A 264 3.43 -18.05 38.60
N LEU A 265 3.29 -16.97 37.81
CA LEU A 265 4.20 -16.66 36.71
C LEU A 265 5.49 -16.02 37.23
N ILE A 266 5.35 -15.07 38.15
CA ILE A 266 6.46 -14.29 38.70
C ILE A 266 7.46 -15.24 39.40
N GLU A 267 6.95 -16.23 40.12
CA GLU A 267 7.76 -17.27 40.77
C GLU A 267 8.61 -18.10 39.79
N LYS A 268 8.18 -18.23 38.53
CA LYS A 268 8.92 -18.99 37.50
C LYS A 268 10.01 -18.17 36.81
N ILE A 269 10.04 -16.85 37.00
CA ILE A 269 11.05 -15.97 36.40
C ILE A 269 12.30 -15.93 37.30
N PRO A 270 13.50 -16.15 36.75
CA PRO A 270 14.74 -16.03 37.52
C PRO A 270 14.87 -14.68 38.23
N ILE A 271 15.06 -14.70 39.55
CA ILE A 271 15.20 -13.49 40.40
C ILE A 271 16.29 -12.53 39.88
N LYS A 272 17.34 -13.06 39.26
CA LYS A 272 18.41 -12.25 38.67
C LYS A 272 17.88 -11.30 37.59
N ILE A 273 16.95 -11.74 36.75
CA ILE A 273 16.37 -10.93 35.67
C ILE A 273 15.49 -9.83 36.28
N LEU A 274 14.62 -10.19 37.24
CA LEU A 274 13.78 -9.23 37.95
C LEU A 274 14.63 -8.15 38.67
N LYS A 275 15.73 -8.54 39.32
CA LYS A 275 16.65 -7.60 39.95
C LYS A 275 17.33 -6.69 38.93
N ASN A 276 17.71 -7.22 37.77
CA ASN A 276 18.31 -6.39 36.71
C ASN A 276 17.32 -5.35 36.19
N LEU A 277 16.05 -5.71 35.99
CA LEU A 277 15.00 -4.77 35.56
C LEU A 277 14.72 -3.68 36.61
N ILE A 278 14.75 -4.01 37.91
CA ILE A 278 14.54 -3.03 39.00
C ILE A 278 15.74 -2.07 39.13
N LEU A 279 16.95 -2.55 38.83
CA LEU A 279 18.17 -1.76 38.89
C LEU A 279 18.45 -0.98 37.60
N ASP A 280 17.66 -1.23 36.55
CA ASP A 280 17.74 -0.50 35.29
C ASP A 280 17.26 0.95 35.50
N PRO A 281 18.06 1.97 35.13
CA PRO A 281 17.66 3.37 35.28
C PRO A 281 16.57 3.83 34.32
N GLU A 282 16.27 3.09 33.24
CA GLU A 282 15.17 3.35 32.29
C GLU A 282 13.86 2.64 32.68
#